data_AF-A0A086ZEM6-F1
#
_entry.id   AF-A0A086ZEM6-F1
#
_cell.length_a   1.000
_cell.length_b   1.000
_cell.length_c   1.000
_cell.angle_alpha   90.00
_cell.angle_beta   90.00
_cell.angle_gamma   90.00
#
_symmetry.space_group_name_H-M   'P 1'
#
loop_
_entity.id
_entity.type
_entity.pdbx_description
1 polymer ?
#
loop_
_entity_poly.entity_id
_entity_poly.type
_entity_poly.pdbx_seq_one_letter_code
_entity_poly.pdbx_strand_id
1 'polypeptide(L)' 'MKPENLQATIGMGILEDVPNVTDVVVPFGGDALGAGVDLIIQTFNPDACIIGAIPESSPAFRNSFAAAS' A
#
# COMPACT_ATOMS: atom_id res chain seq x y z
N MET A 1 20.84 5.47 0.46
CA MET A 1 19.48 5.12 0.90
C MET A 1 19.40 3.61 0.98
N LYS A 2 18.93 3.04 2.09
CA LYS A 2 18.81 1.59 2.21
C LYS A 2 17.53 1.12 1.49
N PRO A 3 17.52 -0.05 0.82
CA PRO A 3 16.41 -0.49 -0.02
C PRO A 3 15.07 -0.62 0.72
N GLU A 4 15.08 -0.83 2.04
CA GLU A 4 13.87 -0.88 2.86
C GLU A 4 13.09 0.45 2.94
N ASN A 5 13.73 1.60 2.63
CA ASN A 5 13.09 2.91 2.73
C ASN A 5 12.38 3.37 1.45
N LEU A 6 12.47 2.60 0.35
CA LEU A 6 11.87 2.96 -0.95
C LEU A 6 10.35 3.15 -0.89
N GLN A 7 9.68 2.37 -0.04
CA GLN A 7 8.23 2.36 0.09
C GLN A 7 7.71 3.68 0.69
N ALA A 8 8.42 4.22 1.68
CA ALA A 8 8.07 5.50 2.31
C ALA A 8 8.24 6.67 1.34
N THR A 9 9.27 6.62 0.49
CA THR A 9 9.48 7.62 -0.56
C THR A 9 8.38 7.59 -1.61
N ILE A 10 7.88 6.39 -1.99
CA ILE A 10 6.75 6.27 -2.93
C ILE A 10 5.48 6.88 -2.32
N GLY A 11 5.16 6.57 -1.05
CA GLY A 11 3.99 7.13 -0.38
C GLY A 11 4.04 8.66 -0.29
N MET A 12 5.22 9.24 -0.03
CA MET A 12 5.39 10.69 -0.01
C MET A 12 5.22 11.31 -1.40
N GLY A 13 5.79 10.69 -2.44
CA GLY A 13 5.63 11.15 -3.81
C GLY A 13 4.16 11.19 -4.26
N ILE A 14 3.35 10.21 -3.86
CA ILE A 14 1.90 10.21 -4.15
C ILE A 14 1.19 11.41 -3.50
N LEU A 15 1.53 11.74 -2.26
CA LEU A 15 0.95 12.89 -1.54
C LEU A 15 1.41 14.23 -2.13
N GLU A 16 2.64 14.30 -2.63
CA GLU A 16 3.17 15.48 -3.32
C GLU A 16 2.51 15.69 -4.69
N ASP A 17 2.38 14.61 -5.48
CA ASP A 17 1.81 14.65 -6.83
C ASP A 17 0.29 14.80 -6.83
N VAL A 18 -0.39 14.21 -5.83
CA VAL A 18 -1.86 14.23 -5.68
C VAL A 18 -2.23 14.57 -4.23
N PRO A 19 -2.25 15.86 -3.85
CA PRO A 19 -2.45 16.30 -2.46
C PRO A 19 -3.80 15.92 -1.84
N ASN A 20 -4.83 15.71 -2.66
CA ASN A 20 -6.19 15.37 -2.23
C ASN A 20 -6.54 13.92 -2.61
N VAL A 21 -5.56 13.02 -2.60
CA VAL A 21 -5.78 11.63 -2.94
C VAL A 21 -6.82 11.01 -2.01
N THR A 22 -7.84 10.38 -2.58
CA THR A 22 -8.90 9.68 -1.82
C THR A 22 -8.70 8.19 -1.81
N ASP A 23 -8.13 7.64 -2.88
CA ASP A 23 -8.01 6.21 -3.10
C ASP A 23 -6.65 5.90 -3.72
N VAL A 24 -5.95 4.91 -3.17
CA VAL A 24 -4.67 4.44 -3.68
C VAL A 24 -4.73 2.94 -3.85
N VAL A 25 -4.61 2.51 -5.11
CA VAL A 25 -4.56 1.08 -5.45
C VAL A 25 -3.11 0.63 -5.45
N VAL A 26 -2.76 -0.30 -4.57
CA VAL A 26 -1.41 -0.83 -4.44
C VAL A 26 -1.41 -2.30 -4.88
N PRO A 27 -0.56 -2.69 -5.85
CA PRO A 27 -0.40 -4.10 -6.17
C PRO A 27 0.21 -4.85 -4.98
N PHE A 28 -0.50 -5.83 -4.46
CA PHE A 28 -0.06 -6.69 -3.37
C PHE A 28 0.53 -7.99 -3.92
N GLY A 29 1.77 -8.27 -3.51
CA GLY A 29 2.50 -9.50 -3.79
C GLY A 29 3.10 -10.07 -2.50
N GLY A 30 4.18 -10.86 -2.61
CA GLY A 30 4.89 -11.41 -1.44
C GLY A 30 5.73 -10.39 -0.66
N ASP A 31 5.95 -9.21 -1.23
CA ASP A 31 6.86 -8.20 -0.69
C ASP A 31 6.06 -7.13 0.08
N ALA A 32 6.55 -6.73 1.26
CA ALA A 32 5.89 -5.84 2.21
C ALA A 32 5.65 -4.38 1.72
N LEU A 33 5.77 -4.12 0.41
CA LEU A 33 5.63 -2.82 -0.25
C LEU A 33 4.33 -2.09 0.09
N GLY A 34 3.22 -2.82 0.21
CA GLY A 34 1.94 -2.22 0.58
C GLY A 34 1.92 -1.62 1.99
N ALA A 35 2.65 -2.22 2.95
CA ALA A 35 2.63 -1.78 4.34
C ALA A 35 3.37 -0.45 4.57
N GLY A 36 4.47 -0.22 3.84
CA GLY A 36 5.22 1.03 3.95
C GLY A 36 4.52 2.23 3.29
N VAL A 37 3.82 2.00 2.17
CA VAL A 37 3.02 3.02 1.49
C VAL A 37 1.78 3.38 2.31
N ASP A 38 1.04 2.37 2.78
CA ASP A 38 -0.14 2.55 3.64
C ASP A 38 0.21 3.37 4.89
N LEU A 39 1.30 3.02 5.59
CA LEU A 39 1.72 3.74 6.79
C LEU A 39 1.94 5.23 6.54
N ILE A 40 2.66 5.60 5.47
CA ILE A 40 2.92 7.01 5.17
C ILE A 40 1.64 7.73 4.77
N ILE A 41 0.84 7.16 3.89
CA ILE A 41 -0.38 7.81 3.41
C ILE A 41 -1.35 8.01 4.58
N GLN A 42 -1.58 6.98 5.40
CA GLN A 42 -2.44 7.08 6.58
C GLN A 42 -1.92 8.06 7.64
N THR A 43 -0.60 8.25 7.72
CA THR A 43 -0.02 9.23 8.66
C THR A 43 -0.36 10.67 8.28
N PHE A 44 -0.41 10.98 6.98
CA PHE A 44 -0.59 12.36 6.50
C PHE A 44 -1.99 12.64 5.93
N ASN A 45 -2.72 11.60 5.52
CA ASN A 45 -4.07 11.67 4.99
C ASN A 45 -4.86 10.42 5.44
N PRO A 46 -5.34 10.39 6.70
CA PRO A 46 -6.03 9.24 7.28
C PRO A 46 -7.40 8.94 6.64
N ASP A 47 -7.93 9.86 5.85
CA ASP A 47 -9.19 9.69 5.13
C ASP A 47 -8.99 8.97 3.78
N ALA A 48 -7.75 8.78 3.34
CA ALA A 48 -7.45 8.06 2.10
C ALA A 48 -7.66 6.54 2.27
N CYS A 49 -8.34 5.94 1.31
CA CYS A 49 -8.55 4.50 1.22
C CYS A 49 -7.40 3.81 0.49
N ILE A 50 -6.77 2.82 1.12
CA ILE A 50 -5.75 1.98 0.49
C ILE A 50 -6.38 0.66 0.05
N ILE A 51 -6.29 0.35 -1.24
CA ILE A 51 -6.91 -0.81 -1.87
C ILE A 51 -5.82 -1.75 -2.37
N GLY A 52 -5.72 -2.94 -1.78
CA GLY A 52 -4.80 -3.97 -2.24
C GLY A 52 -5.31 -4.70 -3.48
N ALA A 53 -4.53 -4.70 -4.56
CA ALA A 53 -4.82 -5.43 -5.79
C ALA A 53 -3.91 -6.66 -5.94
N ILE A 54 -4.48 -7.86 -5.99
CA ILE A 54 -3.73 -9.11 -6.16
C ILE A 54 -4.08 -9.78 -7.50
N PRO A 55 -3.16 -10.54 -8.11
CA PRO A 55 -3.48 -11.38 -9.26
C PRO A 55 -4.51 -12.45 -8.88
N GLU A 56 -5.51 -12.67 -9.73
CA GLU A 56 -6.51 -13.74 -9.54
C GLU A 56 -5.84 -15.12 -9.43
N SER A 57 -4.77 -15.33 -10.19
CA SER A 57 -3.98 -16.58 -10.21
C SER A 57 -3.10 -16.79 -8.97
N SER A 58 -3.02 -15.82 -8.06
CA SER A 58 -2.19 -15.90 -6.84
C SER A 58 -3.03 -15.64 -5.58
N PRO A 59 -3.87 -16.60 -5.16
CA PRO A 59 -4.79 -16.41 -4.04
C PRO A 59 -4.11 -16.46 -2.67
N ALA A 60 -2.79 -16.69 -2.60
CA ALA A 60 -2.06 -16.88 -1.34
C ALA A 60 -2.31 -15.74 -0.35
N PHE A 61 -2.24 -14.48 -0.82
CA PHE A 61 -2.52 -13.32 0.03
C PHE A 61 -4.00 -13.27 0.47
N ARG A 62 -4.94 -13.55 -0.45
CA ARG A 62 -6.37 -13.58 -0.15
C ARG A 62 -6.71 -14.61 0.91
N ASN A 63 -6.12 -15.80 0.81
CA ASN A 63 -6.35 -16.90 1.73
C ASN A 63 -5.79 -16.58 3.13
N SER A 64 -4.57 -16.03 3.20
CA SER A 64 -3.97 -15.60 4.45
C SER A 64 -4.78 -14.47 5.12
N PHE A 65 -5.26 -13.51 4.34
CA PHE A 65 -6.08 -12.41 4.85
C PHE A 65 -7.44 -12.91 5.37
N ALA A 66 -8.11 -13.79 4.62
CA ALA A 66 -9.40 -14.36 5.02
C ALA A 66 -9.28 -15.28 6.24
N ALA A 67 -8.16 -15.96 6.44
CA ALA A 67 -7.90 -16.81 7.61
C ALA A 67 -7.54 -16.02 8.88
N ALA A 68 -7.19 -14.74 8.74
CA ALA A 68 -6.84 -13.85 9.85
C ALA A 68 -8.05 -13.05 10.39
N SER A 69 -9.23 -13.19 9.80
CA SER A 69 -10.52 -12.64 10.25
C SER A 69 -11.40 -13.73 10.86
#